data_AF-A0A401YR90-F1
#
_entry.id   AF-A0A401YR90-F1
#
_cell.length_a   1.000
_cell.length_b   1.000
_cell.length_c   1.000
_cell.angle_alpha   90.00
_cell.angle_beta   90.00
_cell.angle_gamma   90.00
#
_symmetry.space_group_name_H-M   'P 1'
#
loop_
_entity.id
_entity.type
_entity.pdbx_description
1 polymer ?
#
loop_
_entity_poly.entity_id
_entity_poly.type
_entity_poly.pdbx_seq_one_letter_code
_entity_poly.pdbx_strand_id
1 'polypeptide(L)'
;MTCKALMSFREGRWRVFVAMPGRVSLWPEHRFPRGAVVPTIAQRSRVVNALGFVFTDGAEWEWSEDAEVPGDDTSRVRLLAAIRVRRVDGGGR
;
A
#
# COMPACT_ATOMS: atom_id res chain seq x y z
N MET A 1 -10.54 -9.87 -10.05
CA MET A 1 -9.15 -10.20 -9.66
C MET A 1 -8.81 -9.50 -8.36
N THR A 2 -8.36 -10.24 -7.34
CA THR A 2 -7.89 -9.67 -6.07
C THR A 2 -6.38 -9.47 -6.10
N CYS A 3 -5.91 -8.38 -5.51
CA CYS A 3 -4.50 -8.01 -5.40
C CYS A 3 -4.21 -7.45 -4.00
N LYS A 4 -2.97 -7.08 -3.71
CA LYS A 4 -2.59 -6.51 -2.42
C LYS A 4 -2.32 -5.01 -2.53
N ALA A 5 -2.98 -4.23 -1.68
CA ALA A 5 -2.51 -2.88 -1.37
C ALA A 5 -1.49 -2.99 -0.24
N LEU A 6 -0.39 -2.26 -0.38
CA LEU A 6 0.73 -2.23 0.53
C LEU A 6 0.93 -0.80 1.01
N MET A 7 1.34 -0.65 2.27
CA MET A 7 1.70 0.64 2.86
C MET A 7 3.07 0.52 3.50
N SER A 8 3.92 1.54 3.33
CA SER A 8 5.18 1.62 4.06
C SER A 8 5.56 3.05 4.39
N PHE A 9 6.49 3.19 5.34
CA PHE A 9 7.15 4.44 5.65
C PHE A 9 8.57 4.41 5.11
N ARG A 10 8.94 5.39 4.28
CA ARG A 10 10.33 5.61 3.82
C ARG A 10 10.57 7.09 3.56
N GLU A 11 11.80 7.53 3.74
CA GLU A 11 12.23 8.90 3.46
C GLU A 11 11.35 9.97 4.14
N GLY A 12 10.90 9.67 5.37
CA GLY A 12 10.08 10.58 6.17
C GLY A 12 8.62 10.69 5.72
N ARG A 13 8.11 9.78 4.87
CA ARG A 13 6.72 9.81 4.38
C ARG A 13 6.10 8.41 4.32
N TRP A 14 4.80 8.37 4.52
CA TRP A 14 3.98 7.21 4.24
C TRP A 14 3.66 7.13 2.75
N ARG A 15 3.55 5.91 2.24
CA ARG A 15 3.04 5.65 0.89
C ARG A 15 2.10 4.46 0.89
N VAL A 16 1.09 4.47 0.04
CA VAL A 16 0.23 3.33 -0.27
C VAL A 16 0.37 3.01 -1.75
N PHE A 17 0.58 1.75 -2.10
CA PHE A 17 0.69 1.30 -3.48
C PHE A 17 0.00 -0.05 -3.68
N VAL A 18 -0.48 -0.31 -4.89
CA VAL A 18 -1.16 -1.58 -5.21
C VAL A 18 -0.26 -2.44 -6.08
N ALA A 19 0.13 -3.61 -5.55
CA ALA A 19 0.97 -4.56 -6.26
C ALA A 19 0.18 -5.23 -7.39
N MET A 20 0.67 -5.10 -8.61
CA MET A 20 0.07 -5.67 -9.82
C MET A 20 1.14 -6.34 -10.69
N PRO A 21 0.78 -7.31 -11.55
CA PRO A 21 1.72 -7.83 -12.54
C PRO A 21 2.30 -6.73 -13.43
N GLY A 22 3.54 -6.89 -13.88
CA GLY A 22 4.24 -5.94 -14.74
C GLY A 22 5.29 -5.10 -14.02
N ARG A 23 5.61 -3.92 -14.58
CA ARG A 23 6.67 -3.05 -14.06
C ARG A 23 6.24 -2.39 -12.75
N VAL A 24 7.06 -2.52 -11.71
CA VAL A 24 6.85 -1.90 -10.39
C VAL A 24 6.69 -0.37 -10.48
N SER A 25 7.39 0.28 -11.40
CA SER A 25 7.27 1.74 -11.61
C SER A 25 5.91 2.20 -12.13
N LEU A 26 5.05 1.27 -12.58
CA LEU A 26 3.70 1.55 -13.07
C LEU A 26 2.61 1.21 -12.03
N TRP A 27 3.00 0.76 -10.84
CA TRP A 27 2.03 0.47 -9.79
C TRP A 27 1.33 1.76 -9.33
N PRO A 28 -0.01 1.75 -9.19
CA PRO A 28 -0.75 2.85 -8.60
C PRO A 28 -0.21 3.14 -7.20
N GLU A 29 0.20 4.38 -6.96
CA GLU A 29 0.81 4.82 -5.72
C GLU A 29 0.23 6.16 -5.28
N HIS A 30 0.03 6.30 -3.98
CA HIS A 30 -0.20 7.57 -3.32
C HIS A 30 0.89 7.81 -2.27
N ARG A 31 1.45 9.01 -2.25
CA ARG A 31 2.45 9.43 -1.27
C ARG A 31 1.84 10.49 -0.37
N PHE A 32 1.83 10.20 0.93
CA PHE A 32 1.45 11.19 1.92
C PHE A 32 2.54 12.27 2.03
N PRO A 33 2.20 13.47 2.54
CA PRO A 33 3.20 14.50 2.83
C PRO A 33 4.31 13.98 3.75
N ARG A 34 5.51 14.56 3.61
CA ARG A 34 6.60 14.29 4.56
C ARG A 34 6.20 14.76 5.96
N GLY A 35 6.59 14.00 6.99
CA GLY A 35 6.23 14.27 8.38
C GLY A 35 4.77 13.99 8.74
N ALA A 36 3.99 13.41 7.82
CA ALA A 36 2.62 13.00 8.14
C ALA A 36 2.62 11.95 9.26
N VAL A 37 1.70 12.12 10.21
CA VAL A 37 1.38 11.10 11.21
C VAL A 37 0.92 9.80 10.54
N VAL A 38 0.95 8.69 11.28
CA VAL A 38 0.51 7.39 10.77
C VAL A 38 -0.93 7.49 10.24
N PRO A 39 -1.20 7.17 8.95
CA PRO A 39 -2.54 7.30 8.39
C PRO A 39 -3.54 6.37 9.08
N THR A 40 -4.73 6.90 9.35
CA THR A 40 -5.85 6.11 9.89
C THR A 40 -6.39 5.13 8.86
N ILE A 41 -7.12 4.10 9.31
CA ILE A 41 -7.75 3.13 8.41
C ILE A 41 -8.69 3.81 7.40
N ALA A 42 -9.43 4.84 7.82
CA ALA A 42 -10.31 5.61 6.93
C ALA A 42 -9.52 6.38 5.86
N GLN A 43 -8.38 7.00 6.21
CA GLN A 43 -7.51 7.66 5.22
C GLN A 43 -6.93 6.65 4.22
N ARG A 44 -6.49 5.48 4.70
CA ARG A 44 -6.00 4.39 3.84
C ARG A 44 -7.07 3.93 2.86
N SER A 45 -8.30 3.72 3.33
CA SER A 45 -9.43 3.33 2.47
C SER A 45 -9.73 4.38 1.40
N ARG A 46 -9.77 5.67 1.75
CA ARG A 46 -9.97 6.76 0.76
C ARG A 46 -8.89 6.77 -0.31
N VAL A 47 -7.63 6.60 0.09
CA VAL A 47 -6.50 6.53 -0.84
C VAL A 47 -6.63 5.33 -1.76
N VAL A 48 -6.94 4.14 -1.23
CA VAL A 48 -7.13 2.93 -2.04
C VAL A 48 -8.29 3.09 -3.04
N ASN A 49 -9.40 3.72 -2.61
CA ASN A 49 -10.51 4.07 -3.49
C ASN A 49 -10.08 5.04 -4.61
N ALA A 50 -9.29 6.06 -4.27
CA ALA A 50 -8.76 7.02 -5.25
C ALA A 50 -7.79 6.36 -6.26
N LEU A 51 -7.13 5.27 -5.87
CA LEU A 51 -6.31 4.44 -6.77
C LEU A 51 -7.15 3.48 -7.64
N GLY A 52 -8.47 3.43 -7.47
CA GLY A 52 -9.38 2.58 -8.25
C GLY A 52 -9.62 1.19 -7.65
N PHE A 53 -9.41 1.02 -6.35
CA PHE A 53 -9.55 -0.26 -5.66
C PHE A 53 -10.43 -0.13 -4.41
N VAL A 54 -11.00 -1.25 -3.95
CA VAL A 54 -11.75 -1.32 -2.69
C VAL A 54 -11.29 -2.52 -1.88
N PHE A 55 -11.40 -2.45 -0.55
CA PHE A 55 -11.09 -3.59 0.33
C PHE A 55 -12.04 -4.76 0.04
N THR A 56 -11.55 -5.99 0.22
CA THR A 56 -12.35 -7.21 0.00
C THR A 56 -12.88 -7.81 1.30
N ASP A 57 -12.03 -7.92 2.33
CA ASP A 57 -12.31 -8.66 3.57
C ASP A 57 -12.09 -7.75 4.78
N GLY A 58 -13.00 -6.80 5.01
CA GLY A 58 -12.88 -5.84 6.11
C GLY A 58 -11.72 -4.85 5.92
N ALA A 59 -11.27 -4.23 7.01
CA ALA A 59 -10.30 -3.14 6.98
C ALA A 59 -9.03 -3.42 7.81
N GLU A 60 -8.73 -4.70 8.03
CA GLU A 60 -7.56 -5.13 8.79
C GLU A 60 -6.31 -5.16 7.90
N TRP A 61 -5.24 -4.58 8.40
CA TRP A 61 -3.94 -4.55 7.74
C TRP A 61 -3.00 -5.49 8.47
N GLU A 62 -2.45 -6.46 7.74
CA GLU A 62 -1.39 -7.33 8.23
C GLU A 62 -0.07 -6.56 8.21
N TRP A 63 0.64 -6.51 9.33
CA TRP A 63 1.95 -5.87 9.40
C TRP A 63 3.05 -6.91 9.35
N SER A 64 4.05 -6.68 8.51
CA SER A 64 5.24 -7.49 8.38
C SER A 64 6.49 -6.63 8.38
N GLU A 65 7.57 -7.21 8.85
CA GLU A 65 8.92 -6.65 8.77
C GLU A 65 9.62 -7.23 7.53
N ASP A 66 10.40 -6.39 6.85
CA ASP A 66 11.24 -6.79 5.73
C ASP A 66 12.59 -6.09 5.81
N ALA A 67 13.63 -6.71 5.27
CA ALA A 67 14.94 -6.09 5.17
C ALA A 67 14.87 -4.90 4.19
N GLU A 68 15.51 -3.77 4.52
CA GLU A 68 15.56 -2.63 3.61
C GLU A 68 16.28 -2.98 2.31
N VAL A 69 17.32 -3.80 2.44
CA VAL A 69 18.08 -4.41 1.35
C VAL A 69 17.80 -5.91 1.36
N PRO A 70 17.17 -6.47 0.30
CA PRO A 70 16.85 -7.90 0.27
C PRO A 70 18.09 -8.78 0.45
N GLY A 71 18.05 -9.69 1.42
CA GLY A 71 19.14 -10.64 1.70
C GLY A 71 20.27 -10.10 2.58
N ASP A 72 20.17 -8.86 3.06
CA ASP A 72 21.12 -8.25 4.00
C ASP A 72 20.48 -8.08 5.38
N ASP A 73 20.88 -8.94 6.32
CA ASP A 73 20.39 -8.97 7.71
C ASP A 73 20.94 -7.85 8.58
N THR A 74 21.93 -7.10 8.09
CA THR A 74 22.46 -5.89 8.72
C THR A 74 21.72 -4.62 8.30
N SER A 75 20.90 -4.72 7.24
CA SER A 75 20.11 -3.61 6.75
C SER A 75 19.00 -3.23 7.74
N ARG A 76 18.58 -1.96 7.67
CA ARG A 76 17.49 -1.47 8.53
C ARG A 76 16.19 -2.23 8.22
N VAL A 77 15.36 -2.43 9.24
CA VAL A 77 14.02 -2.98 9.04
C VAL A 77 13.11 -1.96 8.36
N ARG A 78 12.31 -2.43 7.39
CA ARG A 78 11.19 -1.73 6.78
C ARG A 78 9.90 -2.37 7.25
N LEU A 79 8.99 -1.55 7.76
CA LEU A 79 7.61 -1.97 8.05
C LEU A 79 6.76 -1.89 6.78
N LEU A 80 6.09 -2.99 6.47
CA LEU A 80 5.10 -3.11 5.41
C LEU A 80 3.76 -3.48 6.04
N ALA A 81 2.71 -2.76 5.69
CA ALA A 81 1.34 -3.18 5.97
C ALA A 81 0.71 -3.68 4.67
N ALA A 82 -0.05 -4.76 4.70
CA ALA A 82 -0.74 -5.32 3.55
C ALA A 82 -2.24 -5.50 3.82
N ILE A 83 -3.06 -5.30 2.78
CA ILE A 83 -4.48 -5.66 2.78
C ILE A 83 -4.90 -6.17 1.40
N ARG A 84 -5.89 -7.07 1.38
CA ARG A 84 -6.49 -7.53 0.12
C ARG A 84 -7.45 -6.48 -0.43
N VAL A 85 -7.30 -6.21 -1.72
CA VAL A 85 -8.14 -5.27 -2.46
C VAL A 85 -8.58 -5.88 -3.77
N ARG A 86 -9.68 -5.37 -4.31
CA ARG A 86 -10.12 -5.67 -5.67
C ARG A 86 -10.23 -4.37 -6.45
N ARG A 87 -9.98 -4.43 -7.76
CA ARG A 87 -10.25 -3.31 -8.64
C ARG A 87 -11.75 -3.00 -8.62
N VAL A 88 -12.10 -1.72 -8.67
CA VAL A 88 -13.47 -1.32 -8.96
C VAL A 88 -13.64 -1.50 -10.46
N ASP A 89 -14.45 -2.47 -10.86
CA ASP A 89 -14.84 -2.60 -12.26
C ASP A 89 -15.64 -1.35 -12.62
N GLY A 90 -15.17 -0.63 -13.64
CA GLY A 90 -15.87 0.54 -14.16
C GLY A 90 -17.18 0.07 -14.78
N GLY A 91 -18.26 0.02 -14.00
CA GLY A 91 -19.60 0.09 -14.54
C GLY A 91 -19.64 1.34 -15.41
N GLY A 92 -19.73 1.12 -16.73
CA GLY A 92 -19.40 2.12 -17.72
C GLY A 92 -20.17 3.44 -17.57
N ARG A 93 -19.59 4.48 -18.14
CA ARG A 93 -20.35 5.50 -18.83
C ARG A 93 -19.59 5.94 -20.07
#